data_AF-A0A537ZP01-F1
#
_entry.id   AF-A0A537ZP01-F1
#
_cell.length_a   1.000
_cell.length_b   1.000
_cell.length_c   1.000
_cell.angle_alpha   90.00
_cell.angle_beta   90.00
_cell.angle_gamma   90.00
#
_symmetry.space_group_name_H-M   'P 1'
#
loop_
_entity.id
_entity.type
_entity.pdbx_description
1 polymer ?
#
loop_
_entity_poly.entity_id
_entity_poly.type
_entity_poly.pdbx_seq_one_letter_code
_entity_poly.pdbx_strand_id
1 'polypeptide(L)'
;FDALARLWDAVSAAETEVKIGFCFDTCHAHAAGEDLSGAVDRVLEIVGTIDLLHANDSRDPPGTGADRHANLGKGTIGLDPLREMIRAAKASVVCETPGTAADMQADLDFVREALTA
;
A
#
# COMPACT_ATOMS: atom_id res chain seq x y z
N PHE A 1 -0.56 4.82 12.47
CA PHE A 1 -1.81 4.23 11.99
C PHE A 1 -3.00 4.51 12.92
N ASP A 2 -2.98 5.58 13.73
CA ASP A 2 -4.09 5.89 14.66
C ASP A 2 -5.37 6.25 13.92
N ALA A 3 -5.25 6.94 12.78
CA ALA A 3 -6.40 7.25 11.93
C ALA A 3 -7.03 5.98 11.35
N LEU A 4 -6.20 5.01 10.94
CA LEU A 4 -6.67 3.70 10.49
C LEU A 4 -7.38 2.95 11.61
N ALA A 5 -6.83 2.92 12.82
CA ALA A 5 -7.49 2.27 13.96
C ALA A 5 -8.90 2.83 14.22
N ARG A 6 -9.03 4.16 14.27
CA ARG A 6 -10.35 4.80 14.44
C ARG A 6 -11.31 4.50 13.27
N LEU A 7 -10.80 4.47 12.04
CA LEU A 7 -11.61 4.10 10.88
C LEU A 7 -12.09 2.66 11.01
N TRP A 8 -11.18 1.74 11.35
CA TRP A 8 -11.47 0.31 11.44
C TRP A 8 -12.46 0.00 12.56
N ASP A 9 -12.33 0.63 13.73
CA ASP A 9 -13.30 0.53 14.82
C ASP A 9 -14.72 0.94 14.37
N ALA A 10 -14.83 2.01 13.60
CA ALA A 10 -16.12 2.51 13.11
C ALA A 10 -16.73 1.61 12.03
N VAL A 11 -15.94 1.15 11.05
CA VAL A 11 -16.46 0.36 9.93
C VAL A 11 -16.71 -1.10 10.32
N SER A 12 -15.87 -1.68 11.19
CA SER A 12 -16.05 -3.07 11.64
C SER A 12 -17.26 -3.26 12.56
N ALA A 13 -17.75 -2.18 13.17
CA ALA A 13 -18.99 -2.17 13.96
C ALA A 13 -20.26 -2.02 13.10
N ALA A 14 -20.14 -1.79 11.79
CA ALA A 14 -21.30 -1.60 10.93
C ALA A 14 -22.09 -2.90 10.73
N GLU A 15 -23.41 -2.85 10.91
CA GLU A 15 -24.30 -3.95 10.57
C GLU A 15 -24.49 -4.01 9.05
N THR A 16 -23.83 -4.95 8.39
CA THR A 16 -23.89 -5.14 6.93
C THR A 16 -23.83 -6.62 6.56
N GLU A 17 -24.51 -6.99 5.49
CA GLU A 17 -24.42 -8.34 4.90
C GLU A 17 -23.17 -8.51 4.04
N VAL A 18 -22.49 -7.42 3.70
CA VAL A 18 -21.28 -7.43 2.86
C VAL A 18 -20.04 -7.57 3.75
N LYS A 19 -19.19 -8.56 3.45
CA LYS A 19 -17.90 -8.69 4.12
C LYS A 19 -17.04 -7.45 3.84
N ILE A 20 -16.64 -6.77 4.90
CA ILE A 20 -15.70 -5.64 4.82
C ILE A 20 -14.28 -6.22 4.73
N GLY A 21 -13.53 -5.75 3.75
CA GLY A 21 -12.10 -6.04 3.59
C GLY A 21 -11.27 -4.76 3.65
N PHE A 22 -9.94 -4.92 3.65
CA PHE A 22 -9.01 -3.80 3.68
C PHE A 22 -8.07 -3.81 2.48
N CYS A 23 -8.02 -2.69 1.76
CA CYS A 23 -7.00 -2.41 0.77
C CYS A 23 -5.94 -1.50 1.39
N PHE A 24 -4.68 -1.93 1.38
CA PHE A 24 -3.57 -1.12 1.82
C PHE A 24 -2.91 -0.44 0.62
N ASP A 25 -2.88 0.89 0.61
CA ASP A 25 -2.17 1.66 -0.41
C ASP A 25 -0.90 2.28 0.16
N THR A 26 0.22 1.95 -0.48
CA THR A 26 1.57 2.36 -0.07
C THR A 26 1.83 3.86 -0.29
N CYS A 27 1.30 4.46 -1.36
CA CYS A 27 1.38 5.89 -1.59
C CYS A 27 0.52 6.66 -0.58
N HIS A 28 -0.69 6.18 -0.28
CA HIS A 28 -1.56 6.83 0.70
C HIS A 28 -0.97 6.79 2.11
N ALA A 29 -0.39 5.65 2.52
CA ALA A 29 0.30 5.55 3.80
C ALA A 29 1.47 6.54 3.90
N HIS A 30 2.26 6.65 2.83
CA HIS A 30 3.35 7.63 2.75
C HIS A 30 2.83 9.08 2.81
N ALA A 31 1.80 9.39 2.02
CA ALA A 31 1.18 10.71 1.97
C ALA A 31 0.56 11.11 3.32
N ALA A 32 0.02 10.15 4.06
CA ALA A 32 -0.47 10.34 5.42
C ALA A 32 0.64 10.59 6.46
N GLY A 33 1.91 10.38 6.09
CA GLY A 33 3.06 10.55 6.97
C GLY A 33 3.26 9.37 7.92
N GLU A 34 2.70 8.21 7.60
CA GLU A 34 2.93 6.99 8.37
C GLU A 34 4.37 6.52 8.20
N ASP A 35 4.99 6.07 9.30
CA ASP A 35 6.24 5.34 9.21
C ASP A 35 6.01 4.00 8.52
N LEU A 36 6.68 3.81 7.39
CA LEU A 36 6.54 2.63 6.55
C LEU A 36 7.34 1.42 7.05
N SER A 37 8.28 1.62 7.98
CA SER A 37 9.02 0.51 8.59
C SER A 37 8.06 -0.42 9.36
N GLY A 38 8.01 -1.70 8.98
CA GLY A 38 7.08 -2.67 9.56
C GLY A 38 5.60 -2.26 9.42
N ALA A 39 5.25 -1.41 8.44
CA ALA A 39 3.90 -0.87 8.32
C ALA A 39 2.84 -1.96 8.12
N VAL A 40 3.15 -3.00 7.34
CA VAL A 40 2.22 -4.09 7.09
C VAL A 40 1.85 -4.83 8.37
N ASP A 41 2.82 -5.17 9.22
CA ASP A 41 2.54 -5.86 10.49
C ASP A 41 1.67 -4.98 11.40
N ARG A 42 1.98 -3.69 11.49
CA ARG A 42 1.21 -2.71 12.28
C ARG A 42 -0.20 -2.51 11.74
N VAL A 43 -0.39 -2.58 10.42
CA VAL A 43 -1.71 -2.54 9.77
C VAL A 43 -2.47 -3.83 10.08
N LEU A 44 -1.85 -5.00 9.97
CA LEU A 44 -2.46 -6.29 10.25
C LEU A 44 -2.91 -6.42 11.72
N GLU A 45 -2.19 -5.83 12.67
CA GLU A 45 -2.63 -5.73 14.07
C GLU A 45 -3.97 -5.01 14.23
N ILE A 46 -4.30 -4.08 13.32
CA ILE A 46 -5.55 -3.31 13.34
C ILE A 46 -6.64 -4.02 12.54
N VAL A 47 -6.35 -4.38 11.29
CA VAL A 47 -7.37 -4.82 10.32
C VAL A 47 -7.52 -6.34 10.25
N GLY A 48 -6.59 -7.10 10.83
CA GLY A 48 -6.54 -8.56 10.82
C GLY A 48 -6.12 -9.18 9.48
N THR A 49 -6.50 -8.60 8.35
CA THR A 49 -6.14 -9.06 7.01
C THR A 49 -6.05 -7.89 6.02
N ILE A 50 -5.07 -7.95 5.11
CA ILE A 50 -5.00 -7.10 3.93
C ILE A 50 -5.50 -7.94 2.76
N ASP A 51 -6.65 -7.58 2.18
CA ASP A 51 -7.26 -8.32 1.07
C ASP A 51 -6.68 -7.91 -0.28
N LEU A 52 -6.14 -6.69 -0.37
CA LEU A 52 -5.52 -6.13 -1.56
C LEU A 52 -4.40 -5.15 -1.16
N LEU A 53 -3.29 -5.17 -1.90
CA LEU A 53 -2.24 -4.18 -1.78
C LEU A 53 -2.18 -3.36 -3.07
N HIS A 54 -2.29 -2.04 -2.93
CA HIS A 54 -1.91 -1.11 -3.98
C HIS A 54 -0.43 -0.74 -3.79
N ALA A 55 0.41 -1.24 -4.70
CA ALA A 55 1.85 -0.97 -4.73
C ALA A 55 2.11 0.22 -5.66
N ASN A 56 2.25 1.39 -5.05
CA ASN A 56 2.41 2.69 -5.69
C ASN A 56 3.57 3.40 -4.99
N ASP A 57 4.58 3.85 -5.75
CA ASP A 57 5.54 4.80 -5.21
C ASP A 57 4.85 6.18 -5.09
N SER A 58 5.38 7.07 -4.28
CA SER A 58 4.84 8.42 -4.13
C SER A 58 5.74 9.42 -4.84
N ARG A 59 5.17 10.33 -5.61
CA ARG A 59 5.95 11.42 -6.21
C ARG A 59 6.46 12.42 -5.16
N ASP A 60 5.78 12.50 -4.02
CA ASP A 60 5.94 13.58 -3.05
C ASP A 60 6.54 13.09 -1.73
N PRO A 61 7.17 13.98 -0.92
CA PRO A 61 7.64 13.63 0.41
C PRO A 61 6.54 13.10 1.35
N PRO A 62 6.92 12.40 2.44
CA PRO A 62 5.96 11.85 3.38
C PRO A 62 5.19 12.95 4.11
N GLY A 63 3.93 12.68 4.44
CA GLY A 63 3.09 13.58 5.23
C GLY A 63 2.58 14.81 4.49
N THR A 64 2.73 14.88 3.16
CA THR A 64 2.22 15.99 2.36
C THR A 64 0.70 15.94 2.15
N GLY A 65 0.06 14.79 2.39
CA GLY A 65 -1.33 14.53 2.03
C GLY A 65 -1.59 14.48 0.52
N ALA A 66 -0.55 14.54 -0.31
CA ALA A 66 -0.67 14.51 -1.75
C ALA A 66 -0.74 13.06 -2.25
N ASP A 67 -1.83 12.74 -2.92
CA ASP A 67 -2.03 11.45 -3.57
C ASP A 67 -1.62 11.53 -5.06
N ARG A 68 -0.32 11.35 -5.31
CA ARG A 68 0.24 11.40 -6.67
C ARG A 68 1.22 10.26 -6.85
N HIS A 69 0.71 9.19 -7.43
CA HIS A 69 1.46 7.96 -7.66
C HIS A 69 2.66 8.21 -8.60
N ALA A 70 3.73 7.46 -8.38
CA ALA A 70 4.87 7.33 -9.25
C ALA A 70 5.15 5.85 -9.54
N ASN A 71 5.76 5.56 -10.69
CA ASN A 71 6.27 4.22 -10.98
C ASN A 71 7.29 3.79 -9.91
N LEU A 72 7.42 2.48 -9.70
CA LEU A 72 8.18 1.94 -8.57
C LEU A 72 9.67 2.32 -8.69
N GLY A 73 10.20 3.00 -7.67
CA GLY A 73 11.57 3.51 -7.65
C GLY A 73 11.78 4.81 -8.42
N LYS A 74 10.69 5.46 -8.87
CA LYS A 74 10.72 6.80 -9.46
C LYS A 74 10.18 7.87 -8.51
N GLY A 75 9.70 7.46 -7.34
CA GLY A 75 9.20 8.33 -6.29
C GLY A 75 10.15 8.46 -5.10
N THR A 76 9.56 8.74 -3.95
CA THR A 76 10.20 9.10 -2.68
C THR A 76 10.12 7.99 -1.64
N ILE A 77 9.31 6.94 -1.85
CA ILE A 77 9.24 5.78 -0.94
C ILE A 77 10.49 4.92 -1.11
N GLY A 78 10.88 4.68 -2.36
CA GLY A 78 12.01 3.83 -2.73
C GLY A 78 11.67 2.34 -2.82
N LEU A 79 12.52 1.59 -3.52
CA LEU A 79 12.26 0.19 -3.87
C LEU A 79 12.30 -0.76 -2.67
N ASP A 80 13.17 -0.55 -1.70
CA ASP A 80 13.34 -1.49 -0.60
C ASP A 80 12.13 -1.54 0.34
N PRO A 81 11.58 -0.39 0.81
CA PRO A 81 10.33 -0.40 1.58
C PRO A 81 9.15 -0.98 0.79
N LEU A 82 9.04 -0.66 -0.51
CA LEU A 82 7.99 -1.23 -1.38
C LEU A 82 8.10 -2.76 -1.45
N ARG A 83 9.31 -3.30 -1.64
CA ARG A 83 9.56 -4.74 -1.67
C ARG A 83 9.19 -5.42 -0.35
N GLU A 84 9.56 -4.80 0.78
CA GLU A 84 9.23 -5.30 2.11
C GLU A 84 7.70 -5.38 2.29
N MET A 85 6.98 -4.30 1.98
CA MET A 85 5.52 -4.26 2.10
C MET A 85 4.82 -5.25 1.17
N ILE A 86 5.26 -5.38 -0.09
CA ILE A 86 4.72 -6.35 -1.05
C ILE A 86 4.82 -7.78 -0.50
N ARG A 87 5.96 -8.16 0.07
CA ARG A 87 6.17 -9.49 0.65
C ARG A 87 5.33 -9.71 1.90
N ALA A 88 5.33 -8.73 2.80
CA ALA A 88 4.67 -8.86 4.09
C ALA A 88 3.15 -8.96 3.95
N ALA A 89 2.55 -8.27 2.96
CA ALA A 89 1.10 -8.14 2.83
C ALA A 89 0.38 -9.47 2.56
N LYS A 90 1.05 -10.44 1.90
CA LYS A 90 0.48 -11.74 1.51
C LYS A 90 -0.87 -11.61 0.78
N ALA A 91 -1.03 -10.54 0.01
CA ALA A 91 -2.24 -10.17 -0.69
C ALA A 91 -2.01 -10.14 -2.21
N SER A 92 -3.09 -10.08 -2.98
CA SER A 92 -2.99 -9.68 -4.39
C SER A 92 -2.44 -8.25 -4.47
N VAL A 93 -1.64 -7.97 -5.50
CA VAL A 93 -1.01 -6.66 -5.69
C VAL A 93 -1.49 -6.01 -6.98
N VAL A 94 -1.83 -4.73 -6.91
CA VAL A 94 -2.20 -3.88 -8.05
C VAL A 94 -1.26 -2.68 -8.09
N CYS A 95 -0.79 -2.32 -9.28
CA CYS A 95 -0.07 -1.07 -9.51
C CYS A 95 -1.01 -0.08 -10.20
N GLU A 96 -1.19 1.08 -9.59
CA GLU A 96 -1.99 2.20 -10.11
C GLU A 96 -1.08 3.34 -10.55
N THR A 97 0.06 2.97 -11.12
CA THR A 97 1.13 3.88 -11.50
C THR A 97 0.83 4.54 -12.86
N PRO A 98 1.30 5.78 -13.09
CA PRO A 98 1.07 6.48 -14.35
C PRO A 98 1.95 5.89 -15.47
N GLY A 99 1.65 6.27 -16.71
CA GLY A 99 2.54 6.05 -17.85
C GLY A 99 1.99 5.12 -18.91
N THR A 100 2.92 4.49 -19.64
CA THR A 100 2.64 3.62 -20.78
C THR A 100 2.53 2.16 -20.36
N ALA A 101 2.15 1.29 -21.30
CA ALA A 101 2.17 -0.16 -21.08
C ALA A 101 3.57 -0.70 -20.74
N ALA A 102 4.63 -0.07 -21.25
CA ALA A 102 6.00 -0.47 -20.93
C ALA A 102 6.37 -0.10 -19.48
N ASP A 103 5.93 1.08 -19.01
CA ASP A 103 6.13 1.50 -17.63
C ASP A 103 5.38 0.56 -16.66
N MET A 104 4.12 0.25 -16.98
CA MET A 104 3.32 -0.71 -16.22
C MET A 104 3.95 -2.11 -16.22
N GLN A 105 4.52 -2.57 -17.34
CA GLN A 105 5.21 -3.85 -17.40
C GLN A 105 6.42 -3.89 -16.44
N ALA A 106 7.19 -2.82 -16.38
CA ALA A 106 8.35 -2.72 -15.47
C ALA A 106 7.92 -2.78 -13.99
N ASP A 107 6.85 -2.07 -13.61
CA ASP A 107 6.32 -2.11 -12.25
C ASP A 107 5.80 -3.52 -11.89
N LEU A 108 5.09 -4.19 -12.80
CA LEU A 108 4.61 -5.55 -12.61
C LEU A 108 5.75 -6.57 -12.49
N ASP A 109 6.84 -6.39 -13.24
CA ASP A 109 8.00 -7.27 -13.16
C ASP A 109 8.71 -7.14 -11.81
N PHE A 110 8.83 -5.91 -11.28
CA PHE A 110 9.32 -5.68 -9.92
C PHE A 110 8.42 -6.35 -8.86
N VAL A 111 7.10 -6.23 -8.99
CA VAL A 111 6.16 -6.89 -8.07
C VAL A 111 6.31 -8.41 -8.11
N ARG A 112 6.44 -9.01 -9.30
CA ARG A 112 6.65 -10.46 -9.47
C ARG A 112 7.97 -10.91 -8.83
N GLU A 113 9.03 -10.14 -9.00
CA GLU A 113 10.31 -10.40 -8.34
C GLU A 113 10.16 -10.36 -6.81
N ALA A 114 9.52 -9.31 -6.28
CA ALA A 114 9.28 -9.15 -4.85
C ALA A 114 8.50 -10.33 -4.25
N LEU A 115 7.50 -10.85 -4.96
CA LEU A 115 6.67 -11.98 -4.50
C LEU A 115 7.36 -13.36 -4.57
N THR A 116 8.41 -13.50 -5.37
CA THR A 116 9.05 -14.81 -5.63
C THR A 116 10.33 -15.06 -4.86
N ALA A 117 10.96 -14.00 -4.36
CA ALA A 117 12.18 -14.04 -3.57
C ALA A 117 11.89 -13.94 -2.07
#